data_AF-A0A929FFL7-F1
#
_entry.id   AF-A0A929FFL7-F1
#
_cell.length_a   1.000
_cell.length_b   1.000
_cell.length_c   1.000
_cell.angle_alpha   90.00
_cell.angle_beta   90.00
_cell.angle_gamma   90.00
#
_symmetry.space_group_name_H-M   'P 1'
#
loop_
_entity.id
_entity.type
_entity.pdbx_description
1 polymer ?
#
loop_
_entity_poly.entity_id
_entity_poly.type
_entity_poly.pdbx_seq_one_letter_code
_entity_poly.pdbx_strand_id
1 'polypeptide(L)'
;MLQSTTSTETLTECIELAKDPKEHQAAEEAFAVIKGALDDAPSETLEVVDRLWNELLTARRSAAFWEQISDVERSMTERLAADHFQLKQNYLRLLQEQ
;
A
#
# COMPACT_ATOMS: atom_id res chain seq x y z
N MET A 1 -2.35 16.05 32.88
CA MET A 1 -2.82 16.46 31.54
C MET A 1 -1.70 16.47 30.47
N LEU A 2 -0.64 15.66 30.58
CA LEU A 2 0.48 15.66 29.60
C LEU A 2 0.75 14.29 28.93
N GLN A 3 -0.07 13.26 29.19
CA GLN A 3 0.13 11.93 28.62
C GLN A 3 -0.56 11.71 27.26
N SER A 4 -1.56 12.54 26.91
CA SER A 4 -2.38 12.34 25.72
C SER A 4 -1.68 12.73 24.41
N THR A 5 -0.72 13.64 24.42
CA THR A 5 0.01 14.08 23.20
C THR A 5 1.06 13.09 22.75
N THR A 6 1.75 12.43 23.68
CA THR A 6 2.79 11.44 23.36
C THR A 6 2.20 10.19 22.70
N SER A 7 1.04 9.72 23.17
CA SER A 7 0.37 8.55 22.57
C SER A 7 -0.10 8.81 21.13
N THR A 8 -0.55 10.03 20.78
CA THR A 8 -0.99 10.34 19.41
C THR A 8 0.16 10.43 18.41
N GLU A 9 1.33 10.92 18.84
CA GLU A 9 2.53 10.97 18.01
C GLU A 9 3.06 9.56 17.73
N THR A 10 3.16 8.70 18.75
CA THR A 10 3.57 7.29 18.57
C THR A 10 2.60 6.52 17.68
N LEU A 11 1.29 6.80 17.78
CA LEU A 11 0.29 6.17 16.93
C LEU A 11 0.39 6.64 15.48
N THR A 12 0.75 7.92 15.27
CA THR A 12 1.00 8.48 13.94
C THR A 12 2.23 7.84 13.33
N GLU A 13 3.33 7.73 14.07
CA GLU A 13 4.54 7.03 13.62
C GLU A 13 4.26 5.57 13.27
N CYS A 14 3.48 4.86 14.10
CA CYS A 14 3.05 3.49 13.83
C CYS A 14 2.23 3.37 12.52
N ILE A 15 1.33 4.32 12.27
CA ILE A 15 0.55 4.39 11.02
C ILE A 15 1.45 4.71 9.83
N GLU A 16 2.47 5.56 9.98
CA GLU A 16 3.45 5.86 8.92
C GLU A 16 4.28 4.61 8.58
N LEU A 17 4.76 3.87 9.59
CA LEU A 17 5.48 2.60 9.38
C LEU A 17 4.58 1.56 8.68
N ALA A 18 3.29 1.52 9.03
CA ALA A 18 2.32 0.64 8.39
C ALA A 18 2.00 1.01 6.92
N LYS A 19 2.48 2.16 6.40
CA LYS A 19 2.31 2.51 4.99
C LYS A 19 3.22 1.71 4.08
N ASP A 20 4.43 1.35 4.54
CA ASP A 20 5.33 0.53 3.74
C ASP A 20 5.07 -0.96 4.04
N PRO A 21 4.61 -1.75 3.06
CA PRO A 21 4.43 -3.19 3.26
C PRO A 21 5.73 -3.93 3.63
N LYS A 22 6.91 -3.35 3.44
CA LYS A 22 8.19 -3.90 3.90
C LYS A 22 8.45 -3.69 5.39
N GLU A 23 7.82 -2.69 5.99
CA GLU A 23 7.97 -2.34 7.41
C GLU A 23 6.82 -2.88 8.27
N HIS A 24 6.02 -3.79 7.73
CA HIS A 24 4.88 -4.41 8.40
C HIS A 24 5.24 -5.03 9.75
N GLN A 25 6.41 -5.67 9.84
CA GLN A 25 6.90 -6.26 11.09
C GLN A 25 7.25 -5.18 12.13
N ALA A 26 7.89 -4.08 11.72
CA ALA A 26 8.19 -2.97 12.60
C ALA A 26 6.92 -2.23 13.05
N ALA A 27 5.92 -2.14 12.18
CA ALA A 27 4.61 -1.59 12.49
C ALA A 27 3.83 -2.46 13.50
N GLU A 28 3.88 -3.80 13.36
CA GLU A 28 3.29 -4.72 14.34
C GLU A 28 3.97 -4.61 15.71
N GLU A 29 5.30 -4.50 15.75
CA GLU A 29 6.05 -4.31 16.99
C GLU A 29 5.69 -2.97 17.67
N ALA A 30 5.60 -1.87 16.91
CA ALA A 30 5.16 -0.58 17.42
C ALA A 30 3.70 -0.61 17.90
N PHE A 31 2.81 -1.32 17.19
CA PHE A 31 1.42 -1.49 17.59
C PHE A 31 1.28 -2.32 18.87
N ALA A 32 2.12 -3.34 19.07
CA ALA A 32 2.16 -4.13 20.30
C ALA A 32 2.53 -3.27 21.52
N VAL A 33 3.44 -2.29 21.37
CA VAL A 33 3.78 -1.33 22.42
C VAL A 33 2.58 -0.44 22.77
N ILE A 34 1.83 0.02 21.77
CA ILE A 34 0.60 0.81 21.97
C ILE A 34 -0.47 -0.03 22.68
N LYS A 35 -0.63 -1.29 22.28
CA LYS A 35 -1.58 -2.23 22.90
C LYS A 35 -1.21 -2.52 24.36
N GLY A 36 0.08 -2.68 24.66
CA GLY A 36 0.59 -2.81 26.03
C GLY A 36 0.40 -1.55 26.89
N ALA A 37 0.33 -0.37 26.29
CA ALA A 37 -0.04 0.87 26.99
C ALA A 37 -1.55 0.99 27.29
N LEU A 38 -2.37 0.16 26.65
CA LEU A 38 -3.83 0.09 26.81
C LEU A 38 -4.27 -1.05 27.74
N ASP A 39 -3.36 -1.62 28.54
CA ASP A 39 -3.60 -2.83 29.35
C ASP A 39 -4.75 -2.67 30.38
N ASP A 40 -5.08 -1.44 30.77
CA ASP A 40 -6.17 -1.11 31.71
C ASP A 40 -7.49 -0.73 30.99
N ALA A 41 -7.53 -0.85 29.66
CA ALA A 41 -8.70 -0.54 28.86
C ALA A 41 -9.73 -1.69 28.88
N PRO A 42 -11.04 -1.40 28.74
CA PRO A 42 -12.06 -2.43 28.56
C PRO A 42 -11.75 -3.34 27.37
N SER A 43 -12.03 -4.65 27.46
CA SER A 43 -11.70 -5.60 26.39
C SER A 43 -12.35 -5.23 25.04
N GLU A 44 -13.55 -4.65 25.05
CA GLU A 44 -14.21 -4.14 23.85
C GLU A 44 -13.39 -3.06 23.14
N THR A 45 -12.70 -2.21 23.89
CA THR A 45 -11.83 -1.16 23.32
C THR A 45 -10.61 -1.78 22.67
N LEU A 46 -9.99 -2.78 23.31
CA LEU A 46 -8.86 -3.51 22.74
C LEU A 46 -9.25 -4.28 21.46
N GLU A 47 -10.42 -4.91 21.43
CA GLU A 47 -10.94 -5.58 20.23
C GLU A 47 -11.18 -4.62 19.06
N VAL A 48 -11.76 -3.45 19.33
CA VAL A 48 -11.99 -2.44 18.30
C VAL A 48 -10.67 -1.93 17.74
N VAL A 49 -9.67 -1.67 18.59
CA VAL A 49 -8.34 -1.23 18.18
C VAL A 49 -7.65 -2.30 17.31
N ASP A 50 -7.76 -3.57 17.65
CA ASP A 50 -7.23 -4.68 16.85
C ASP A 50 -7.91 -4.79 15.48
N ARG A 51 -9.24 -4.63 15.44
CA ARG A 51 -9.99 -4.64 14.16
C ARG A 51 -9.60 -3.46 13.27
N LEU A 52 -9.53 -2.26 13.83
CA LEU A 52 -9.15 -1.05 13.09
C LEU A 52 -7.74 -1.17 12.51
N TRP A 53 -6.82 -1.77 13.26
CA TRP A 53 -5.46 -2.04 12.79
C TRP A 53 -5.44 -3.02 11.61
N ASN A 54 -6.14 -4.14 11.74
CA ASN A 54 -6.24 -5.14 10.66
C ASN A 54 -6.89 -4.57 9.39
N GLU A 55 -7.93 -3.75 9.54
CA GLU A 55 -8.57 -3.05 8.42
C GLU A 55 -7.60 -2.07 7.73
N LEU A 56 -6.85 -1.28 8.51
CA LEU A 56 -5.83 -0.38 7.97
C LEU A 56 -4.80 -1.15 7.12
N LEU A 57 -4.26 -2.24 7.67
CA LEU A 57 -3.26 -3.06 6.97
C LEU A 57 -3.83 -3.70 5.70
N THR A 58 -5.08 -4.17 5.75
CA THR A 58 -5.77 -4.75 4.60
C THR A 58 -6.00 -3.71 3.50
N ALA A 59 -6.44 -2.50 3.86
CA ALA A 59 -6.65 -1.40 2.94
C ALA A 59 -5.33 -0.93 2.29
N ARG A 60 -4.22 -0.92 3.04
CA ARG A 60 -2.91 -0.57 2.49
C ARG A 60 -2.40 -1.60 1.50
N ARG A 61 -2.54 -2.89 1.82
CA ARG A 61 -2.17 -3.98 0.91
C ARG A 61 -2.98 -3.96 -0.37
N SER A 62 -4.28 -3.69 -0.29
CA SER A 62 -5.13 -3.60 -1.48
C SER A 62 -4.77 -2.40 -2.34
N ALA A 63 -4.47 -1.24 -1.75
CA ALA A 63 -4.01 -0.07 -2.48
C ALA A 63 -2.69 -0.33 -3.22
N ALA A 64 -1.68 -0.90 -2.54
CA ALA A 64 -0.39 -1.24 -3.15
C ALA A 64 -0.55 -2.28 -4.27
N PHE A 65 -1.47 -3.23 -4.12
CA PHE A 65 -1.78 -4.20 -5.17
C PHE A 65 -2.43 -3.55 -6.40
N TRP A 66 -3.37 -2.62 -6.20
CA TRP A 66 -3.99 -1.87 -7.29
C TRP A 66 -2.99 -1.00 -8.06
N GLU A 67 -2.06 -0.38 -7.34
CA GLU A 67 -0.97 0.39 -7.96
C GLU A 67 -0.11 -0.49 -8.88
N GLN A 68 0.30 -1.67 -8.39
CA GLN A 68 1.06 -2.63 -9.20
C GLN A 68 0.30 -3.10 -10.45
N ILE A 69 -1.02 -3.35 -10.32
CA ILE A 69 -1.84 -3.70 -11.49
C ILE A 69 -1.86 -2.56 -12.51
N SER A 70 -2.05 -1.32 -12.05
CA SER A 70 -2.10 -0.16 -12.93
C SER A 70 -0.78 0.06 -13.68
N ASP A 71 0.34 -0.14 -13.00
CA ASP A 71 1.68 -0.05 -13.62
C ASP A 71 1.89 -1.12 -14.68
N VAL A 72 1.45 -2.36 -14.42
CA VAL A 72 1.51 -3.45 -15.40
C VAL A 72 0.61 -3.14 -16.60
N GLU A 73 -0.62 -2.67 -16.37
CA GLU A 73 -1.55 -2.29 -17.43
C GLU A 73 -0.99 -1.18 -18.31
N ARG A 74 -0.37 -0.16 -17.71
CA ARG A 74 0.31 0.92 -18.42
C ARG A 74 1.44 0.39 -19.30
N SER A 75 2.32 -0.43 -18.73
CA SER A 75 3.44 -1.02 -19.45
C SER A 75 2.98 -1.88 -20.64
N MET A 76 1.93 -2.67 -20.47
CA MET A 76 1.36 -3.47 -21.55
C MET A 76 0.77 -2.59 -22.66
N THR A 77 0.07 -1.52 -22.29
CA THR A 77 -0.53 -0.57 -23.25
C THR A 77 0.55 0.14 -24.08
N GLU A 78 1.62 0.60 -23.43
CA GLU A 78 2.76 1.23 -24.10
C GLU A 78 3.44 0.27 -25.09
N ARG A 79 3.66 -0.99 -24.69
CA ARG A 79 4.23 -2.02 -25.57
C ARG A 79 3.34 -2.30 -26.77
N LEU A 80 2.03 -2.46 -26.56
CA LEU A 80 1.08 -2.69 -27.66
C LEU A 80 1.05 -1.51 -28.64
N ALA A 81 1.11 -0.28 -28.14
CA ALA A 81 1.17 0.90 -28.99
C ALA A 81 2.45 0.95 -29.83
N ALA A 82 3.60 0.61 -29.22
CA ALA A 82 4.89 0.53 -29.90
C ALA A 82 4.91 -0.57 -30.98
N ASP A 83 4.43 -1.77 -30.65
CA ASP A 83 4.37 -2.91 -31.57
C ASP A 83 3.46 -2.59 -32.77
N HIS A 84 2.31 -1.98 -32.51
CA HIS A 84 1.38 -1.58 -33.56
C HIS A 84 1.95 -0.49 -34.48
N PHE A 85 2.71 0.46 -33.93
CA PHE A 85 3.42 1.46 -34.73
C PHE A 85 4.49 0.81 -35.62
N GLN A 86 5.31 -0.09 -35.06
CA GLN A 86 6.33 -0.81 -35.82
C GLN A 86 5.74 -1.69 -36.91
N LEU A 87 4.61 -2.37 -36.64
CA LEU A 87 3.92 -3.18 -37.62
C LEU A 87 3.42 -2.33 -38.79
N LYS A 88 2.79 -1.17 -38.51
CA LYS A 88 2.38 -0.22 -39.55
C LYS A 88 3.56 0.26 -40.38
N GLN A 89 4.67 0.61 -39.74
CA GLN A 89 5.86 1.08 -40.42
C GLN A 89 6.47 -0.01 -41.32
N ASN A 90 6.53 -1.25 -40.84
CA ASN A 90 7.01 -2.38 -41.65
C ASN A 90 6.07 -2.68 -42.82
N TYR A 91 4.76 -2.63 -42.61
CA TYR A 91 3.78 -2.82 -43.69
C TYR A 91 3.92 -1.74 -44.77
N LEU A 92 4.08 -0.48 -44.39
CA LEU A 92 4.33 0.62 -45.34
C LEU A 92 5.64 0.44 -46.11
N ARG A 93 6.71 -0.01 -45.45
CA ARG A 93 7.98 -0.32 -46.12
C ARG A 93 7.80 -1.44 -47.16
N LEU A 94 7.15 -2.53 -46.79
CA LEU A 94 6.91 -3.66 -47.70
C LEU A 94 6.11 -3.24 -48.95
N LEU A 95 5.15 -2.33 -48.80
CA LEU A 95 4.39 -1.78 -49.94
C LEU A 95 5.22 -0.86 -50.84
N GLN A 96 6.26 -0.20 -50.32
CA GLN A 96 7.16 0.66 -51.11
C GLN A 96 8.24 -0.14 -51.84
N GLU A 97 8.56 -1.34 -51.36
CA GLU A 97 9.55 -2.24 -51.96
C GLU A 97 8.96 -3.12 -53.10
N GLN A 98 7.62 -3.18 -53.23
CA GLN A 98 6.91 -3.80 -54.37
C GLN A 98 6.67 -2.82 -55.51
#